data_AF-A0A3D1KYQ7-F1
#
_entry.id   AF-A0A3D1KYQ7-F1
#
_cell.length_a   1.000
_cell.length_b   1.000
_cell.length_c   1.000
_cell.angle_alpha   90.00
_cell.angle_beta   90.00
_cell.angle_gamma   90.00
#
_symmetry.space_group_name_H-M   'P 1'
#
loop_
_entity.id
_entity.type
_entity.pdbx_description
1 polymer ?
#
loop_
_entity_poly.entity_id
_entity_poly.type
_entity_poly.pdbx_seq_one_letter_code
_entity_poly.pdbx_strand_id
1 'polypeptide(L)' 'MIHEIETEEDYQEGLKRFLEICGSPKTPEEEKELYLLMNLMEKYERNNCSVN' A
#
# COMPACT_ATOMS: atom_id res chain seq x y z
N MET A 1 -1.34 1.24 -10.96
CA MET A 1 -1.89 1.77 -9.70
C MET A 1 -2.62 0.62 -9.05
N ILE A 2 -2.25 0.26 -7.83
CA ILE A 2 -2.84 -0.87 -7.10
C ILE A 2 -4.16 -0.38 -6.49
N HIS A 3 -5.24 -1.13 -6.71
CA HIS A 3 -6.58 -0.75 -6.26
C HIS A 3 -7.13 -1.66 -5.16
N GLU A 4 -6.52 -2.83 -4.96
CA GLU A 4 -6.89 -3.79 -3.93
C GLU A 4 -5.67 -4.62 -3.52
N ILE A 5 -5.66 -5.09 -2.27
CA ILE A 5 -4.65 -5.99 -1.69
C ILE A 5 -5.42 -7.13 -1.02
N GLU A 6 -5.43 -8.31 -1.65
CA GLU A 6 -6.12 -9.49 -1.14
C GLU A 6 -5.16 -10.57 -0.67
N THR A 7 -4.00 -10.68 -1.33
CA THR A 7 -2.99 -11.69 -1.05
C THR A 7 -1.72 -11.09 -0.44
N GLU A 8 -0.87 -11.95 0.11
CA GLU A 8 0.45 -11.53 0.60
C GLU A 8 1.35 -11.02 -0.53
N GLU A 9 1.21 -11.57 -1.74
CA GLU A 9 1.93 -11.11 -2.93
C GLU A 9 1.52 -9.67 -3.29
N ASP A 10 0.21 -9.37 -3.29
CA ASP A 10 -0.30 -8.01 -3.51
C ASP A 10 0.21 -7.04 -2.44
N TYR A 11 0.31 -7.51 -1.20
CA TYR A 11 0.81 -6.70 -0.09
C TYR A 11 2.29 -6.38 -0.29
N GLN A 12 3.11 -7.36 -0.71
CA GLN A 12 4.52 -7.15 -1.02
C GLN A 12 4.73 -6.18 -2.19
N GLU A 13 3.91 -6.28 -3.25
CA GLU A 13 3.95 -5.34 -4.37
C GLU A 13 3.51 -3.93 -3.96
N GLY A 14 2.45 -3.82 -3.17
CA GLY A 14 1.96 -2.57 -2.60
C GLY A 14 3.01 -1.89 -1.71
N LEU A 15 3.67 -2.67 -0.84
CA LEU A 15 4.75 -2.20 0.01
C LEU A 15 5.95 -1.72 -0.81
N LYS A 16 6.34 -2.47 -1.85
CA LYS A 16 7.44 -2.05 -2.72
C LYS A 16 7.14 -0.72 -3.39
N ARG A 17 5.93 -0.55 -3.92
CA ARG A 17 5.49 0.72 -4.55
C ARG A 17 5.44 1.86 -3.52
N PHE A 18 4.95 1.59 -2.32
CA PHE A 18 4.94 2.55 -1.22
C PHE A 18 6.36 3.05 -0.87
N LEU A 19 7.33 2.13 -0.80
CA LEU A 19 8.74 2.47 -0.53
C LEU A 19 9.37 3.27 -1.66
N GLU A 20 9.08 2.95 -2.92
CA GLU A 20 9.55 3.70 -4.10
C GLU A 20 9.06 5.16 -4.08
N ILE A 21 7.76 5.37 -3.77
CA ILE A 21 7.17 6.70 -3.65
C ILE A 21 7.76 7.45 -2.44
N CYS A 22 7.99 6.76 -1.33
CA CYS A 22 8.61 7.36 -0.14
C CYS A 22 10.03 7.85 -0.41
N GLY A 23 10.83 7.09 -1.16
CA GLY A 23 12.23 7.37 -1.46
C GLY A 23 12.50 8.47 -2.48
N SER A 24 11.47 9.02 -3.13
CA SER A 24 11.59 10.01 -4.20
C SER A 24 10.81 11.30 -3.90
N PRO A 25 11.18 12.45 -4.50
CA PRO A 25 10.32 13.62 -4.55
C PRO A 25 8.98 13.26 -5.20
N LYS A 26 7.87 13.62 -4.55
CA LYS A 26 6.53 13.16 -4.93
C LYS A 26 5.83 14.20 -5.78
N THR A 27 5.17 13.73 -6.83
CA THR A 27 4.14 14.48 -7.53
C THR A 27 2.82 14.43 -6.74
N PRO A 28 1.86 15.35 -7.00
CA PRO A 28 0.53 15.30 -6.37
C PRO A 28 -0.24 14.00 -6.65
N GLU A 29 0.08 13.31 -7.74
CA GLU A 29 -0.53 12.03 -8.11
C GLU A 29 0.07 10.88 -7.30
N GLU A 30 1.39 10.87 -7.11
CA GLU A 30 2.08 9.92 -6.25
C GLU A 30 1.71 10.11 -4.78
N GLU A 31 1.41 11.35 -4.35
CA GLU A 31 0.90 11.60 -3.01
C GLU A 31 -0.48 10.95 -2.80
N LYS A 32 -1.38 11.03 -3.78
CA LYS A 32 -2.67 10.33 -3.74
C LYS A 32 -2.49 8.81 -3.76
N GLU A 33 -1.57 8.31 -4.58
CA GLU A 33 -1.23 6.88 -4.64
C GLU A 33 -0.70 6.39 -3.28
N LEU A 34 0.12 7.19 -2.60
CA LEU A 34 0.63 6.89 -1.26
C LEU A 34 -0.51 6.72 -0.24
N TYR A 35 -1.45 7.67 -0.17
CA TYR A 35 -2.59 7.58 0.73
C TYR A 35 -3.49 6.37 0.41
N LEU A 36 -3.66 6.04 -0.87
CA LEU A 36 -4.41 4.85 -1.29
C LEU A 36 -3.70 3.58 -0.81
N LEU A 37 -2.39 3.44 -1.03
CA LEU A 37 -1.61 2.29 -0.61
C LEU A 37 -1.66 2.09 0.91
N MET A 38 -1.54 3.17 1.69
CA MET A 38 -1.66 3.10 3.16
C MET A 38 -3.01 2.51 3.59
N ASN A 39 -4.11 2.96 2.98
CA ASN A 39 -5.46 2.48 3.30
C ASN A 39 -5.62 0.99 2.92
N LEU A 40 -5.15 0.60 1.73
CA LEU A 40 -5.24 -0.79 1.27
C LEU A 40 -4.41 -1.74 2.14
N MET A 41 -3.20 -1.34 2.53
CA MET A 41 -2.33 -2.13 3.40
C MET A 41 -2.92 -2.26 4.80
N GLU A 42 -3.45 -1.17 5.37
CA GLU A 42 -4.15 -1.21 6.67
C GLU A 42 -5.36 -2.15 6.63
N LYS A 43 -6.18 -2.08 5.57
CA LYS A 43 -7.33 -2.98 5.37
C LYS A 43 -6.89 -4.44 5.35
N TYR A 44 -5.83 -4.76 4.60
CA TYR A 44 -5.27 -6.11 4.54
C TYR A 44 -4.77 -6.58 5.91
N GLU A 45 -4.01 -5.75 6.63
CA GLU A 45 -3.49 -6.09 7.96
C GLU A 45 -4.59 -6.28 8.99
N ARG A 46 -5.62 -5.43 8.98
CA ARG A 46 -6.78 -5.61 9.87
C ARG A 46 -7.48 -6.94 9.64
N ASN A 47 -7.61 -7.37 8.38
CA ASN A 47 -8.32 -8.60 8.05
C ASN A 47 -7.49 -9.87 8.32
N ASN A 48 -6.16 -9.80 8.15
CA ASN A 48 -5.29 -10.99 8.18
C ASN A 48 -4.38 -11.07 9.42
N CYS A 49 -4.04 -9.95 10.05
CA CYS A 49 -3.05 -9.88 11.12
C CYS A 49 -3.65 -9.49 12.49
N SER A 50 -4.90 -9.00 12.55
CA SER A 50 -5.52 -8.55 13.83
C SER A 50 -6.06 -9.69 14.72
N VAL A 51 -5.99 -10.95 14.27
CA VAL A 51 -6.56 -12.12 14.96
C VAL A 51 -5.52 -12.90 15.77
N ASN A 52 -4.50 -12.22 16.32
CA ASN A 52 -3.52 -12.83 17.22
C ASN A 52 -3.69 -12.35 18.67
#